data_AF-A0A916ZMB8-F1
#
_entry.id   AF-A0A916ZMB8-F1
#
_cell.length_a   1.000
_cell.length_b   1.000
_cell.length_c   1.000
_cell.angle_alpha   90.00
_cell.angle_beta   90.00
_cell.angle_gamma   90.00
#
_symmetry.space_group_name_H-M   'P 1'
#
loop_
_entity.id
_entity.type
_entity.pdbx_description
1 polymer ?
#
loop_
_entity_poly.entity_id
_entity_poly.type
_entity_poly.pdbx_seq_one_letter_code
_entity_poly.pdbx_strand_id
1 'polypeptide(L)'
;MTLRSESHKVKGVMLNAYPDSVGQKLSDMIQLLQRPAFKNTFSFFYILPTFFNSDLDRGFSIIDYDLNKELVSMEDLKALEELKIQLKSDIVLNHLSVASPQFKDLIKYGEASKYKDFFINWNSFWEGNGIMNNDGIIIPNQAFIQKLFMRKSGLPILQVPFPDGSKKPYWNTFYQEIIRNEISVEDLNDIEHISLNKKNEVVERLNKAIQDRIDIHKVELEVPSSIAKEIRSIVERKSTYLGQMDVNAASPLVWEFYEETLAKLKGFGCKILRLDAFAYLHKEVGEPNFFNQPGTWNYLNRISEIAKKNNLLLLPEIHAEYGLGIHDQVAQRGFCIYDFFLPGLLIHTLETSSNSTIIKWMNEIVSKGYTTVNMLGCHDGIPVLDLKGKEVEGSYVEGLLKDEEIDAIMDVIIKRGGKLKNLFDADGKKLSYYQVNATFFSALGEDEKKLLLARTIQLFAPGIPQVWYLDLFAGKNDYLAVEKAGSGGHKEINRTNLSLEKIDNLLNQDIVKNQLKLIEFRNTSEAFLGTMKINPSPISEIDIFWEHTTNFARLKANLKTCSFVVEYRNKEGTGSFSY
;
A
#
# COMPACT_ATOMS: atom_id res chain seq x y z
N MET A 1 -14.53 25.43 -11.26
CA MET A 1 -13.81 25.44 -9.97
C MET A 1 -12.62 24.50 -10.10
N THR A 2 -11.39 25.01 -10.00
CA THR A 2 -10.17 24.19 -10.07
C THR A 2 -10.11 23.24 -8.87
N LEU A 3 -9.64 21.99 -9.05
CA LEU A 3 -9.41 20.99 -7.99
C LEU A 3 -8.69 21.58 -6.75
N ARG A 4 -7.83 22.58 -6.95
CA ARG A 4 -7.15 23.34 -5.90
C ARG A 4 -8.09 23.99 -4.87
N SER A 5 -9.32 24.40 -5.23
CA SER A 5 -10.22 25.09 -4.29
C SER A 5 -10.92 24.16 -3.28
N GLU A 6 -10.97 22.85 -3.56
CA GLU A 6 -11.57 21.86 -2.64
C GLU A 6 -10.53 21.16 -1.77
N SER A 7 -9.29 20.95 -2.27
CA SER A 7 -8.21 20.33 -1.47
C SER A 7 -7.85 21.13 -0.22
N HIS A 8 -7.99 22.46 -0.26
CA HIS A 8 -7.75 23.36 0.89
C HIS A 8 -8.79 23.21 2.01
N LYS A 9 -9.88 22.46 1.79
CA LYS A 9 -10.97 22.26 2.76
C LYS A 9 -10.86 20.97 3.58
N VAL A 10 -9.99 20.04 3.19
CA VAL A 10 -9.79 18.76 3.90
C VAL A 10 -8.67 18.95 4.93
N LYS A 11 -9.02 19.12 6.20
CA LYS A 11 -8.08 19.35 7.31
C LYS A 11 -8.45 18.45 8.49
N GLY A 12 -7.43 18.00 9.20
CA GLY A 12 -7.57 17.17 10.39
C GLY A 12 -6.58 16.01 10.40
N VAL A 13 -6.43 15.35 11.55
CA VAL A 13 -5.57 14.17 11.69
C VAL A 13 -6.33 12.94 11.20
N MET A 14 -5.62 12.05 10.52
CA MET A 14 -6.16 10.83 9.92
C MET A 14 -5.60 9.59 10.63
N LEU A 15 -6.46 8.74 11.17
CA LEU A 15 -6.06 7.40 11.61
C LEU A 15 -5.89 6.48 10.39
N ASN A 16 -4.95 5.55 10.43
CA ASN A 16 -4.80 4.49 9.43
C ASN A 16 -4.68 3.12 10.11
N ALA A 17 -5.53 2.17 9.74
CA ALA A 17 -5.55 0.81 10.28
C ALA A 17 -6.29 -0.16 9.36
N TYR A 18 -6.08 -1.46 9.57
CA TYR A 18 -7.02 -2.47 9.09
C TYR A 18 -8.28 -2.50 9.98
N PRO A 19 -9.43 -2.95 9.46
CA PRO A 19 -10.63 -3.20 10.26
C PRO A 19 -10.37 -4.03 11.52
N ASP A 20 -9.47 -5.01 11.46
CA ASP A 20 -9.13 -5.97 12.51
C ASP A 20 -7.82 -5.63 13.26
N SER A 21 -7.21 -4.47 12.99
CA SER A 21 -5.96 -4.06 13.65
C SER A 21 -6.10 -3.92 15.17
N VAL A 22 -7.29 -3.58 15.65
CA VAL A 22 -7.66 -3.53 17.07
C VAL A 22 -8.85 -4.44 17.29
N GLY A 23 -8.73 -5.40 18.22
CA GLY A 23 -9.74 -6.42 18.44
C GLY A 23 -9.77 -7.43 17.29
N GLN A 24 -10.98 -7.73 16.80
CA GLN A 24 -11.22 -8.71 15.73
C GLN A 24 -11.94 -8.10 14.53
N LYS A 25 -12.63 -6.97 14.70
CA LYS A 25 -13.45 -6.32 13.65
C LYS A 25 -13.53 -4.82 13.86
N LEU A 26 -14.04 -4.09 12.87
CA LEU A 26 -14.08 -2.62 12.87
C LEU A 26 -14.82 -2.04 14.07
N SER A 27 -15.86 -2.72 14.57
CA SER A 27 -16.60 -2.28 15.75
C SER A 27 -15.73 -2.16 17.01
N ASP A 28 -14.65 -2.94 17.12
CA ASP A 28 -13.74 -2.88 18.26
C ASP A 28 -12.85 -1.62 18.20
N MET A 29 -12.40 -1.24 17.01
CA MET A 29 -11.75 0.05 16.77
C MET A 29 -12.70 1.22 17.02
N ILE A 30 -13.98 1.10 16.63
CA ILE A 30 -14.98 2.15 16.88
C ILE A 30 -15.23 2.33 18.38
N GLN A 31 -15.36 1.24 19.14
CA GLN A 31 -15.48 1.32 20.61
C GLN A 31 -14.27 2.01 21.24
N LEU A 32 -13.06 1.78 20.71
CA LEU A 32 -11.86 2.50 21.13
C LEU A 32 -11.97 4.01 20.82
N LEU A 33 -12.38 4.37 19.60
CA LEU A 33 -12.53 5.76 19.17
C LEU A 33 -13.63 6.52 19.94
N GLN A 34 -14.63 5.81 20.47
CA GLN A 34 -15.68 6.37 21.33
C GLN A 34 -15.19 6.71 22.75
N ARG A 35 -14.00 6.24 23.15
CA ARG A 35 -13.47 6.50 24.50
C ARG A 35 -13.08 7.98 24.65
N PRO A 36 -13.20 8.55 25.87
CA PRO A 36 -12.86 9.95 26.12
C PRO A 36 -11.46 10.37 25.65
N ALA A 37 -10.47 9.47 25.76
CA ALA A 37 -9.09 9.72 25.34
C ALA A 37 -8.91 9.97 23.83
N PHE A 38 -9.88 9.56 23.01
CA PHE A 38 -9.85 9.73 21.55
C PHE A 38 -10.74 10.88 21.07
N LYS A 39 -11.45 11.54 21.98
CA LYS A 39 -12.35 12.64 21.63
C LYS A 39 -11.57 13.71 20.87
N ASN A 40 -12.10 14.12 19.71
CA ASN A 40 -11.51 15.13 18.82
C ASN A 40 -10.08 14.82 18.32
N THR A 41 -9.60 13.58 18.41
CA THR A 41 -8.23 13.24 17.96
C THR A 41 -8.14 13.11 16.44
N PHE A 42 -9.12 12.47 15.82
CA PHE A 42 -9.14 12.20 14.39
C PHE A 42 -10.35 12.82 13.70
N SER A 43 -10.14 13.35 12.49
CA SER A 43 -11.20 13.79 11.58
C SER A 43 -11.41 12.81 10.42
N PHE A 44 -10.41 11.97 10.16
CA PHE A 44 -10.47 10.95 9.12
C PHE A 44 -10.04 9.59 9.65
N PHE A 45 -10.60 8.53 9.07
CA PHE A 45 -10.10 7.18 9.23
C PHE A 45 -9.88 6.57 7.84
N TYR A 46 -8.62 6.30 7.52
CA TYR A 46 -8.23 5.45 6.42
C TYR A 46 -8.33 3.98 6.83
N ILE A 47 -9.35 3.31 6.31
CA ILE A 47 -9.57 1.89 6.58
C ILE A 47 -9.04 1.07 5.40
N LEU A 48 -8.10 0.18 5.68
CA LEU A 48 -7.42 -0.62 4.66
C LEU A 48 -8.33 -1.70 4.03
N PRO A 49 -7.95 -2.24 2.86
CA PRO A 49 -8.88 -2.90 1.94
C PRO A 49 -9.54 -4.20 2.40
N THR A 50 -9.14 -4.85 3.51
CA THR A 50 -9.94 -5.96 4.09
C THR A 50 -11.32 -5.51 4.55
N PHE A 51 -11.59 -4.20 4.52
CA PHE A 51 -12.93 -3.60 4.53
C PHE A 51 -13.87 -4.19 3.45
N PHE A 52 -13.31 -4.67 2.33
CA PHE A 52 -14.04 -5.32 1.24
C PHE A 52 -13.76 -6.82 1.16
N ASN A 53 -14.62 -7.57 0.46
CA ASN A 53 -14.39 -8.98 0.17
C ASN A 53 -13.09 -9.15 -0.64
N SER A 54 -12.15 -9.90 -0.09
CA SER A 54 -10.78 -10.03 -0.58
C SER A 54 -10.14 -11.33 -0.10
N ASP A 55 -9.03 -11.74 -0.71
CA ASP A 55 -8.33 -12.99 -0.38
C ASP A 55 -6.83 -12.80 -0.07
N LEU A 56 -6.03 -12.38 -1.05
CA LEU A 56 -4.59 -12.18 -0.96
C LEU A 56 -4.19 -10.76 -0.56
N ASP A 57 -2.92 -10.62 -0.19
CA ASP A 57 -2.24 -9.35 0.11
C ASP A 57 -3.02 -8.51 1.13
N ARG A 58 -3.66 -9.20 2.10
CA ARG A 58 -4.40 -8.60 3.21
C ARG A 58 -5.33 -7.47 2.73
N GLY A 59 -6.15 -7.76 1.73
CA GLY A 59 -7.17 -6.85 1.21
C GLY A 59 -6.93 -6.35 -0.21
N PHE A 60 -5.68 -6.32 -0.69
CA PHE A 60 -5.37 -5.73 -2.00
C PHE A 60 -5.68 -6.66 -3.18
N SER A 61 -6.08 -7.90 -2.94
CA SER A 61 -6.68 -8.77 -3.96
C SER A 61 -8.21 -8.76 -3.80
N ILE A 62 -8.83 -7.75 -4.41
CA ILE A 62 -10.27 -7.47 -4.27
C ILE A 62 -11.11 -8.45 -5.09
N ILE A 63 -12.07 -9.12 -4.45
CA ILE A 63 -13.08 -9.94 -5.11
C ILE A 63 -14.20 -9.04 -5.63
N ASP A 64 -14.72 -8.18 -4.75
CA ASP A 64 -15.71 -7.15 -5.03
C ASP A 64 -15.63 -6.04 -3.98
N TYR A 65 -16.31 -4.92 -4.23
CA TYR A 65 -16.37 -3.79 -3.30
C TYR A 65 -17.60 -3.85 -2.37
N ASP A 66 -18.20 -5.01 -2.14
CA ASP A 66 -19.12 -5.19 -1.01
C ASP A 66 -18.33 -5.25 0.30
N LEU A 67 -18.98 -4.86 1.40
CA LEU A 67 -18.37 -4.93 2.72
C LEU A 67 -18.03 -6.38 3.07
N ASN A 68 -16.83 -6.58 3.61
CA ASN A 68 -16.49 -7.83 4.28
C ASN A 68 -17.31 -7.94 5.57
N LYS A 69 -18.39 -8.73 5.52
CA LYS A 69 -19.35 -8.86 6.63
C LYS A 69 -18.78 -9.54 7.88
N GLU A 70 -17.62 -10.18 7.78
CA GLU A 70 -16.91 -10.72 8.94
C GLU A 70 -16.24 -9.61 9.76
N LEU A 71 -15.84 -8.52 9.11
CA LEU A 71 -15.05 -7.44 9.70
C LEU A 71 -15.79 -6.11 9.83
N VAL A 72 -16.80 -5.86 9.00
CA VAL A 72 -17.43 -4.54 8.83
C VAL A 72 -18.95 -4.66 8.69
N SER A 73 -19.67 -3.80 9.41
CA SER A 73 -21.13 -3.66 9.35
C SER A 73 -21.55 -2.24 8.92
N MET A 74 -22.82 -2.06 8.56
CA MET A 74 -23.36 -0.71 8.27
C MET A 74 -23.48 0.14 9.53
N GLU A 75 -23.65 -0.49 10.69
CA GLU A 75 -23.67 0.15 12.00
C GLU A 75 -22.32 0.81 12.31
N ASP A 76 -21.22 0.18 11.91
CA ASP A 76 -19.88 0.74 12.05
C ASP A 76 -19.74 2.06 11.27
N LEU A 77 -20.28 2.13 10.05
CA LEU A 77 -20.24 3.34 9.23
C LEU A 77 -21.09 4.48 9.83
N LYS A 78 -22.25 4.14 10.40
CA LYS A 78 -23.10 5.11 11.12
C LYS A 78 -22.38 5.64 12.36
N ALA A 79 -21.71 4.77 13.13
CA ALA A 79 -20.96 5.19 14.31
C ALA A 79 -19.78 6.12 13.95
N LEU A 80 -19.09 5.90 12.82
CA LEU A 80 -18.08 6.82 12.32
C LEU A 80 -18.67 8.20 11.95
N GLU A 81 -19.84 8.21 11.32
CA GLU A 81 -20.57 9.45 11.01
C GLU A 81 -20.96 10.22 12.28
N GLU A 82 -21.46 9.53 13.32
CA GLU A 82 -21.78 10.11 14.63
C GLU A 82 -20.54 10.69 15.33
N LEU A 83 -19.39 10.03 15.20
CA LEU A 83 -18.09 10.53 15.67
C LEU A 83 -17.55 11.68 14.80
N LYS A 84 -18.21 12.00 13.67
CA LYS A 84 -17.77 12.98 12.67
C LYS A 84 -16.41 12.63 12.05
N ILE A 85 -16.11 11.34 11.95
CA ILE A 85 -14.89 10.82 11.34
C ILE A 85 -15.21 10.42 9.90
N GLN A 86 -14.58 11.10 8.94
CA GLN A 86 -14.79 10.85 7.52
C GLN A 86 -13.92 9.70 7.02
N LEU A 87 -14.46 8.91 6.09
CA LEU A 87 -13.76 7.74 5.56
C LEU A 87 -12.78 8.13 4.45
N LYS A 88 -11.58 7.56 4.52
CA LYS A 88 -10.70 7.37 3.37
C LYS A 88 -10.66 5.88 3.03
N SER A 89 -10.70 5.55 1.75
CA SER A 89 -10.67 4.17 1.27
C SER A 89 -9.83 4.04 0.00
N ASP A 90 -9.45 2.83 -0.33
CA ASP A 90 -8.78 2.49 -1.57
C ASP A 90 -9.76 2.28 -2.71
N ILE A 91 -9.31 2.62 -3.91
CA ILE A 91 -9.67 1.86 -5.10
C ILE A 91 -8.43 1.18 -5.65
N VAL A 92 -8.45 -0.15 -5.63
CA VAL A 92 -7.48 -1.01 -6.31
C VAL A 92 -7.85 -1.03 -7.78
N LEU A 93 -7.33 -0.05 -8.53
CA LEU A 93 -7.61 0.12 -9.96
C LEU A 93 -6.85 -0.89 -10.80
N ASN A 94 -5.59 -1.19 -10.45
CA ASN A 94 -4.71 -1.92 -11.35
C ASN A 94 -5.14 -3.38 -11.56
N HIS A 95 -5.78 -4.01 -10.58
CA HIS A 95 -6.02 -5.45 -10.57
C HIS A 95 -7.23 -5.86 -9.73
N LEU A 96 -7.77 -7.06 -10.01
CA LEU A 96 -8.78 -7.74 -9.20
C LEU A 96 -8.36 -9.19 -8.92
N SER A 97 -8.97 -9.81 -7.90
CA SER A 97 -8.74 -11.21 -7.57
C SER A 97 -9.16 -12.14 -8.72
N VAL A 98 -8.47 -13.26 -8.87
CA VAL A 98 -8.92 -14.44 -9.65
C VAL A 98 -10.34 -14.88 -9.24
N ALA A 99 -10.72 -14.67 -7.98
CA ALA A 99 -12.04 -15.02 -7.47
C ALA A 99 -13.14 -13.97 -7.77
N SER A 100 -12.78 -12.82 -8.38
CA SER A 100 -13.74 -11.78 -8.79
C SER A 100 -14.79 -12.32 -9.77
N PRO A 101 -16.04 -11.80 -9.74
CA PRO A 101 -17.08 -12.22 -10.68
C PRO A 101 -16.67 -12.11 -12.15
N GLN A 102 -15.91 -11.07 -12.50
CA GLN A 102 -15.41 -10.80 -13.84
C GLN A 102 -14.41 -11.87 -14.29
N PHE A 103 -13.43 -12.23 -13.44
CA PHE A 103 -12.43 -13.22 -13.80
C PHE A 103 -13.00 -14.65 -13.80
N LYS A 104 -13.94 -14.96 -12.88
CA LYS A 104 -14.67 -16.24 -12.89
C LYS A 104 -15.49 -16.43 -14.16
N ASP A 105 -16.17 -15.39 -14.62
CA ASP A 105 -16.92 -15.42 -15.89
C ASP A 105 -15.97 -15.62 -17.08
N LEU A 106 -14.82 -14.95 -17.08
CA LEU A 106 -13.76 -15.15 -18.07
C LEU A 106 -13.25 -16.60 -18.11
N ILE A 107 -12.93 -17.20 -16.96
CA ILE A 107 -12.53 -18.61 -16.89
C ILE A 107 -13.64 -19.51 -17.45
N LYS A 108 -14.90 -19.26 -17.07
CA LYS A 108 -16.03 -20.10 -17.44
C LYS A 108 -16.34 -20.08 -18.95
N TYR A 109 -16.30 -18.91 -19.57
CA TYR A 109 -16.75 -18.73 -20.96
C TYR A 109 -15.61 -18.46 -21.96
N GLY A 110 -14.38 -18.27 -21.49
CA GLY A 110 -13.22 -18.02 -22.36
C GLY A 110 -13.45 -16.82 -23.29
N GLU A 111 -13.20 -17.03 -24.58
CA GLU A 111 -13.38 -15.99 -25.62
C GLU A 111 -14.84 -15.55 -25.80
N ALA A 112 -15.81 -16.33 -25.31
CA ALA A 112 -17.23 -15.96 -25.32
C ALA A 112 -17.64 -15.12 -24.10
N SER A 113 -16.75 -14.92 -23.11
CA SER A 113 -17.03 -14.06 -21.97
C SER A 113 -17.14 -12.60 -22.42
N LYS A 114 -18.10 -11.87 -21.85
CA LYS A 114 -18.16 -10.41 -22.01
C LYS A 114 -16.95 -9.70 -21.40
N TYR A 115 -16.23 -10.37 -20.48
CA TYR A 115 -15.03 -9.87 -19.82
C TYR A 115 -13.73 -10.34 -20.47
N LYS A 116 -13.77 -10.91 -21.68
CA LYS A 116 -12.56 -11.36 -22.42
C LYS A 116 -11.47 -10.29 -22.52
N ASP A 117 -11.87 -9.03 -22.68
CA ASP A 117 -10.96 -7.88 -22.79
C ASP A 117 -10.86 -7.08 -21.47
N PHE A 118 -11.48 -7.54 -20.38
CA PHE A 118 -11.43 -6.86 -19.08
C PHE A 118 -10.07 -7.03 -18.39
N PHE A 119 -9.42 -8.17 -18.62
CA PHE A 119 -8.08 -8.49 -18.11
C PHE A 119 -7.08 -8.58 -19.25
N ILE A 120 -5.79 -8.56 -18.92
CA ILE A 120 -4.74 -8.55 -19.94
C ILE A 120 -4.23 -9.98 -20.16
N ASN A 121 -4.64 -10.59 -21.27
CA ASN A 121 -4.00 -11.82 -21.75
C ASN A 121 -2.58 -11.49 -22.20
N TRP A 122 -1.58 -12.09 -21.55
CA TRP A 122 -0.17 -11.81 -21.79
C TRP A 122 0.24 -12.11 -23.22
N ASN A 123 -0.19 -13.25 -23.77
CA ASN A 123 0.18 -13.62 -25.13
C ASN A 123 -0.45 -12.70 -26.16
N SER A 124 -1.73 -12.33 -25.99
CA SER A 124 -2.37 -11.35 -26.87
C SER A 124 -1.68 -9.98 -26.80
N PHE A 125 -1.26 -9.55 -25.62
CA PHE A 125 -0.55 -8.27 -25.46
C PHE A 125 0.80 -8.24 -26.19
N TRP A 126 1.53 -9.36 -26.20
CA TRP A 126 2.86 -9.45 -26.82
C TRP A 126 2.86 -10.07 -28.23
N GLU A 127 1.68 -10.21 -28.85
CA GLU A 127 1.57 -10.76 -30.20
C GLU A 127 2.45 -9.96 -31.19
N GLY A 128 3.24 -10.68 -32.00
CA GLY A 128 4.20 -10.09 -32.94
C GLY A 128 5.46 -9.47 -32.30
N ASN A 129 5.57 -9.44 -30.96
CA ASN A 129 6.61 -8.73 -30.23
C ASN A 129 7.46 -9.63 -29.33
N GLY A 130 7.45 -10.94 -29.59
CA GLY A 130 8.21 -11.94 -28.84
C GLY A 130 8.18 -13.32 -29.48
N ILE A 131 8.78 -14.29 -28.80
CA ILE A 131 8.87 -15.70 -29.24
C ILE A 131 8.16 -16.59 -28.23
N MET A 132 7.28 -17.47 -28.70
CA MET A 132 6.59 -18.45 -27.86
C MET A 132 7.58 -19.48 -27.31
N ASN A 133 7.60 -19.71 -26.00
CA ASN A 133 8.38 -20.76 -25.37
C ASN A 133 7.63 -22.12 -25.33
N ASN A 134 8.29 -23.14 -24.79
CA ASN A 134 7.72 -24.50 -24.67
C ASN A 134 6.50 -24.59 -23.72
N ASP A 135 6.31 -23.60 -22.85
CA ASP A 135 5.19 -23.52 -21.90
C ASP A 135 3.99 -22.76 -22.47
N GLY A 136 4.04 -22.37 -23.75
CA GLY A 136 2.98 -21.60 -24.41
C GLY A 136 2.89 -20.16 -23.94
N ILE A 137 4.00 -19.57 -23.50
CA ILE A 137 4.11 -18.16 -23.10
C ILE A 137 4.99 -17.42 -24.12
N ILE A 138 4.51 -16.26 -24.60
CA ILE A 138 5.35 -15.37 -25.40
C ILE A 138 6.40 -14.71 -24.50
N ILE A 139 7.67 -14.92 -24.80
CA ILE A 139 8.78 -14.20 -24.19
C ILE A 139 9.02 -12.93 -25.04
N PRO A 140 8.81 -11.72 -24.48
CA PRO A 140 8.99 -10.50 -25.25
C PRO A 140 10.43 -10.37 -25.76
N ASN A 141 10.62 -9.64 -26.86
CA ASN A 141 11.95 -9.36 -27.36
C ASN A 141 12.80 -8.64 -26.28
N GLN A 142 14.12 -8.91 -26.25
CA GLN A 142 15.02 -8.41 -25.20
C GLN A 142 14.95 -6.89 -25.02
N ALA A 143 14.79 -6.14 -26.12
CA ALA A 143 14.66 -4.68 -26.12
C ALA A 143 13.43 -4.18 -25.35
N PHE A 144 12.38 -4.99 -25.23
CA PHE A 144 11.20 -4.69 -24.43
C PHE A 144 11.34 -5.17 -22.99
N ILE A 145 11.85 -6.38 -22.77
CA ILE A 145 12.08 -6.94 -21.43
C ILE A 145 12.96 -6.01 -20.58
N GLN A 146 14.03 -5.47 -21.15
CA GLN A 146 14.96 -4.59 -20.44
C GLN A 146 14.35 -3.26 -19.98
N LYS A 147 13.25 -2.84 -20.60
CA LYS A 147 12.53 -1.61 -20.20
C LYS A 147 11.49 -1.86 -19.12
N LEU A 148 10.95 -3.08 -19.03
CA LEU A 148 9.85 -3.40 -18.12
C LEU A 148 10.26 -3.18 -16.66
N PHE A 149 9.42 -2.44 -15.94
CA PHE A 149 9.57 -2.24 -14.51
C PHE A 149 8.98 -3.44 -13.75
N MET A 150 9.85 -4.31 -13.24
CA MET A 150 9.44 -5.57 -12.59
C MET A 150 9.28 -5.42 -11.07
N ARG A 151 8.22 -6.03 -10.53
CA ARG A 151 7.88 -6.05 -9.09
C ARG A 151 8.11 -7.39 -8.41
N LYS A 152 8.48 -8.41 -9.19
CA LYS A 152 8.85 -9.76 -8.76
C LYS A 152 9.86 -10.35 -9.75
N SER A 153 10.50 -11.44 -9.35
CA SER A 153 11.39 -12.20 -10.24
C SER A 153 10.61 -12.87 -11.37
N GLY A 154 11.18 -12.88 -12.58
CA GLY A 154 10.56 -13.43 -13.77
C GLY A 154 9.46 -12.55 -14.38
N LEU A 155 8.72 -13.11 -15.34
CA LEU A 155 7.64 -12.39 -16.03
C LEU A 155 6.44 -12.13 -15.09
N PRO A 156 5.74 -10.99 -15.22
CA PRO A 156 4.59 -10.65 -14.41
C PRO A 156 3.34 -11.39 -14.91
N ILE A 157 3.33 -12.72 -14.81
CA ILE A 157 2.26 -13.57 -15.30
C ILE A 157 1.76 -14.55 -14.24
N LEU A 158 0.49 -14.92 -14.32
CA LEU A 158 -0.07 -16.12 -13.70
C LEU A 158 -0.69 -16.98 -14.81
N GLN A 159 -0.29 -18.25 -14.89
CA GLN A 159 -0.92 -19.21 -15.79
C GLN A 159 -2.16 -19.80 -15.14
N VAL A 160 -3.32 -19.54 -15.74
CA VAL A 160 -4.62 -19.97 -15.20
C VAL A 160 -5.18 -21.10 -16.08
N PRO A 161 -5.64 -22.22 -15.49
CA PRO A 161 -6.29 -23.29 -16.23
C PRO A 161 -7.73 -22.91 -16.63
N PHE A 162 -8.11 -23.25 -17.86
CA PHE A 162 -9.46 -23.06 -18.39
C PHE A 162 -10.19 -24.41 -18.49
N PRO A 163 -11.54 -24.41 -18.49
CA PRO A 163 -12.35 -25.64 -18.59
C PRO A 163 -12.11 -26.45 -19.86
N ASP A 164 -11.64 -25.81 -20.93
CA ASP A 164 -11.26 -26.47 -22.20
C ASP A 164 -9.92 -27.22 -22.14
N GLY A 165 -9.27 -27.23 -20.98
CA GLY A 165 -7.97 -27.87 -20.75
C GLY A 165 -6.77 -27.00 -21.12
N SER A 166 -7.00 -25.80 -21.69
CA SER A 166 -5.94 -24.85 -21.97
C SER A 166 -5.44 -24.18 -20.68
N LYS A 167 -4.20 -23.67 -20.73
CA LYS A 167 -3.66 -22.75 -19.72
C LYS A 167 -3.32 -21.45 -20.41
N LYS A 168 -3.86 -20.34 -19.91
CA LYS A 168 -3.64 -19.03 -20.49
C LYS A 168 -2.82 -18.16 -19.52
N PRO A 169 -1.73 -17.52 -19.98
CA PRO A 169 -0.99 -16.58 -19.16
C PRO A 169 -1.73 -15.24 -19.13
N TYR A 170 -2.10 -14.78 -17.94
CA TYR A 170 -2.64 -13.44 -17.72
C TYR A 170 -1.65 -12.60 -16.96
N TRP A 171 -1.66 -11.30 -17.25
CA TRP A 171 -0.80 -10.33 -16.58
C TRP A 171 -1.14 -10.28 -15.08
N ASN A 172 -0.12 -10.43 -14.25
CA ASN A 172 -0.17 -10.35 -12.79
C ASN A 172 1.13 -9.71 -12.30
N THR A 173 1.07 -8.40 -12.07
CA THR A 173 2.22 -7.56 -11.68
C THR A 173 2.71 -7.88 -10.27
N PHE A 174 1.77 -8.21 -9.37
CA PHE A 174 2.01 -8.31 -7.93
C PHE A 174 1.92 -9.77 -7.43
N TYR A 175 1.25 -10.00 -6.30
CA TYR A 175 1.21 -11.28 -5.61
C TYR A 175 0.36 -12.31 -6.37
N GLN A 176 0.76 -13.57 -6.21
CA GLN A 176 0.03 -14.76 -6.62
C GLN A 176 0.36 -15.90 -5.67
N GLU A 177 -0.57 -16.84 -5.55
CA GLU A 177 -0.39 -18.08 -4.82
C GLU A 177 -1.17 -19.20 -5.52
N ILE A 178 -0.57 -20.39 -5.60
CA ILE A 178 -1.24 -21.59 -6.10
C ILE A 178 -1.25 -22.60 -4.96
N ILE A 179 -2.44 -22.80 -4.39
CA ILE A 179 -2.65 -23.80 -3.34
C ILE A 179 -3.03 -25.10 -4.04
N ARG A 180 -2.15 -26.10 -3.97
CA ARG A 180 -2.44 -27.43 -4.50
C ARG A 180 -3.41 -28.13 -3.55
N ASN A 181 -4.57 -28.50 -4.08
CA ASN A 181 -5.59 -29.23 -3.32
C ASN A 181 -5.41 -30.73 -3.53
N GLU A 182 -5.64 -31.50 -2.48
CA GLU A 182 -5.64 -32.96 -2.56
C GLU A 182 -6.69 -33.46 -3.55
N ILE A 183 -6.33 -34.51 -4.27
CA ILE A 183 -7.22 -35.21 -5.19
C ILE A 183 -7.70 -36.52 -4.54
N SER A 184 -8.84 -37.01 -4.98
CA SER A 184 -9.37 -38.32 -4.62
C SER A 184 -9.35 -39.25 -5.83
N VAL A 185 -9.60 -40.53 -5.61
CA VAL A 185 -9.65 -41.53 -6.69
C VAL A 185 -10.77 -41.21 -7.67
N GLU A 186 -11.87 -40.63 -7.18
CA GLU A 186 -13.00 -40.21 -8.00
C GLU A 186 -12.61 -39.15 -9.03
N ASP A 187 -11.65 -38.27 -8.72
CA ASP A 187 -11.17 -37.26 -9.67
C ASP A 187 -10.47 -37.88 -10.88
N LEU A 188 -10.00 -39.13 -10.76
CA LEU A 188 -9.33 -39.87 -11.83
C LEU A 188 -10.27 -40.81 -12.58
N ASN A 189 -11.59 -40.79 -12.32
CA ASN A 189 -12.54 -41.73 -12.92
C ASN A 189 -12.56 -41.68 -14.44
N ASP A 190 -12.47 -40.47 -15.01
CA ASP A 190 -12.52 -40.24 -16.46
C ASP A 190 -11.23 -40.68 -17.19
N ILE A 191 -10.18 -41.03 -16.46
CA ILE A 191 -8.95 -41.56 -17.07
C ILE A 191 -9.12 -43.06 -17.33
N GLU A 192 -9.25 -43.39 -18.61
CA GLU A 192 -9.30 -44.77 -19.12
C GLU A 192 -7.93 -45.46 -19.00
N HIS A 193 -7.92 -46.80 -19.00
CA HIS A 193 -6.70 -47.62 -19.02
C HIS A 193 -5.77 -47.57 -17.79
N ILE A 194 -6.25 -47.06 -16.64
CA ILE A 194 -5.56 -47.21 -15.33
C ILE A 194 -6.41 -48.09 -14.40
N SER A 195 -5.79 -49.10 -13.78
CA SER A 195 -6.46 -49.93 -12.78
C SER A 195 -6.77 -49.14 -11.49
N LEU A 196 -7.82 -49.53 -10.77
CA LEU A 196 -8.18 -48.89 -9.49
C LEU A 196 -7.01 -48.86 -8.50
N ASN A 197 -6.24 -49.96 -8.42
CA ASN A 197 -5.05 -50.03 -7.56
C ASN A 197 -4.00 -48.99 -7.94
N LYS A 198 -3.78 -48.77 -9.24
CA LYS A 198 -2.83 -47.77 -9.73
C LYS A 198 -3.34 -46.34 -9.53
N LYS A 199 -4.65 -46.11 -9.63
CA LYS A 199 -5.27 -44.81 -9.28
C LYS A 199 -5.04 -44.47 -7.79
N ASN A 200 -5.26 -45.43 -6.89
CA ASN A 200 -4.97 -45.25 -5.45
C ASN A 200 -3.50 -44.87 -5.20
N GLU A 201 -2.56 -45.60 -5.81
CA GLU A 201 -1.12 -45.34 -5.64
C GLU A 201 -0.73 -43.93 -6.13
N VAL A 202 -1.26 -43.51 -7.28
CA VAL A 202 -1.02 -42.18 -7.84
C VAL A 202 -1.56 -41.10 -6.91
N VAL A 203 -2.79 -41.25 -6.41
CA VAL A 203 -3.43 -40.29 -5.49
C VAL A 203 -2.61 -40.17 -4.20
N GLU A 204 -2.20 -41.29 -3.61
CA GLU A 204 -1.38 -41.31 -2.39
C GLU A 204 -0.05 -40.57 -2.60
N ARG A 205 0.67 -40.87 -3.70
CA ARG A 205 1.95 -40.21 -4.01
C ARG A 205 1.79 -38.71 -4.22
N LEU A 206 0.75 -38.29 -4.96
CA LEU A 206 0.51 -36.87 -5.24
C LEU A 206 0.05 -36.11 -4.00
N ASN A 207 -0.88 -36.65 -3.22
CA ASN A 207 -1.34 -35.99 -2.00
C ASN A 207 -0.21 -35.89 -0.98
N LYS A 208 0.65 -36.91 -0.86
CA LYS A 208 1.85 -36.83 -0.03
C LYS A 208 2.78 -35.70 -0.51
N ALA A 209 3.04 -35.61 -1.81
CA ALA A 209 3.86 -34.52 -2.35
C ALA A 209 3.23 -33.13 -2.10
N ILE A 210 1.91 -33.01 -2.20
CA ILE A 210 1.17 -31.78 -1.89
C ILE A 210 1.35 -31.40 -0.41
N GLN A 211 1.16 -32.35 0.51
CA GLN A 211 1.34 -32.16 1.96
C GLN A 211 2.78 -31.77 2.29
N ASP A 212 3.76 -32.40 1.64
CA ASP A 212 5.19 -32.14 1.80
C ASP A 212 5.67 -30.87 1.04
N ARG A 213 4.76 -30.16 0.34
CA ARG A 213 5.05 -28.98 -0.50
C ARG A 213 6.10 -29.24 -1.59
N ILE A 214 6.14 -30.47 -2.08
CA ILE A 214 6.99 -30.89 -3.18
C ILE A 214 6.30 -30.53 -4.49
N ASP A 215 7.07 -29.99 -5.43
CA ASP A 215 6.59 -29.74 -6.80
C ASP A 215 6.09 -31.04 -7.41
N ILE A 216 4.78 -31.08 -7.69
CA ILE A 216 4.13 -32.27 -8.25
C ILE A 216 4.86 -32.72 -9.52
N HIS A 217 5.37 -31.82 -10.36
CA HIS A 217 6.06 -32.14 -11.62
C HIS A 217 7.34 -32.96 -11.42
N LYS A 218 7.92 -32.94 -10.21
CA LYS A 218 9.08 -33.75 -9.83
C LYS A 218 8.72 -35.14 -9.29
N VAL A 219 7.44 -35.39 -9.03
CA VAL A 219 6.95 -36.70 -8.56
C VAL A 219 6.88 -37.66 -9.75
N GLU A 220 7.57 -38.78 -9.65
CA GLU A 220 7.50 -39.84 -10.65
C GLU A 220 6.20 -40.63 -10.51
N LEU A 221 5.37 -40.56 -11.56
CA LEU A 221 4.14 -41.33 -11.68
C LEU A 221 4.43 -42.53 -12.58
N GLU A 222 4.27 -43.73 -12.06
CA GLU A 222 4.49 -45.00 -12.77
C GLU A 222 3.35 -45.30 -13.77
N VAL A 223 3.08 -44.35 -14.66
CA VAL A 223 2.05 -44.41 -15.71
C VAL A 223 2.63 -43.80 -16.99
N PRO A 224 2.06 -44.09 -18.17
CA PRO A 224 2.50 -43.48 -19.43
C PRO A 224 2.53 -41.95 -19.34
N SER A 225 3.50 -41.32 -20.02
CA SER A 225 3.71 -39.86 -19.96
C SER A 225 2.47 -39.03 -20.33
N SER A 226 1.66 -39.49 -21.30
CA SER A 226 0.39 -38.87 -21.66
C SER A 226 -0.60 -38.85 -20.51
N ILE A 227 -0.74 -39.98 -19.83
CA ILE A 227 -1.61 -40.16 -18.66
C ILE A 227 -1.11 -39.32 -17.47
N ALA A 228 0.21 -39.33 -17.22
CA ALA A 228 0.81 -38.50 -16.18
C ALA A 228 0.51 -37.02 -16.41
N LYS A 229 0.55 -36.55 -17.66
CA LYS A 229 0.20 -35.17 -18.02
C LYS A 229 -1.27 -34.85 -17.73
N GLU A 230 -2.17 -35.78 -18.04
CA GLU A 230 -3.60 -35.64 -17.76
C GLU A 230 -3.91 -35.60 -16.25
N ILE A 231 -3.33 -36.51 -15.46
CA ILE A 231 -3.45 -36.52 -13.99
C ILE A 231 -2.97 -35.18 -13.41
N ARG A 232 -1.81 -34.69 -13.85
CA ARG A 232 -1.28 -33.39 -13.40
C ARG A 232 -2.22 -32.25 -13.76
N SER A 233 -2.84 -32.30 -14.93
CA SER A 233 -3.84 -31.31 -15.35
C SER A 233 -5.09 -31.34 -14.46
N ILE A 234 -5.50 -32.50 -13.95
CA ILE A 234 -6.58 -32.62 -12.97
C ILE A 234 -6.19 -31.95 -11.65
N VAL A 235 -5.00 -32.25 -11.11
CA VAL A 235 -4.49 -31.59 -9.89
C VAL A 235 -4.46 -30.08 -10.06
N GLU A 236 -4.01 -29.59 -11.23
CA GLU A 236 -4.01 -28.18 -11.56
C GLU A 236 -5.41 -27.59 -11.60
N ARG A 237 -6.36 -28.19 -12.32
CA ARG A 237 -7.76 -27.70 -12.35
C ARG A 237 -8.42 -27.70 -10.97
N LYS A 238 -8.03 -28.62 -10.09
CA LYS A 238 -8.54 -28.71 -8.73
C LYS A 238 -7.81 -27.78 -7.75
N SER A 239 -6.67 -27.21 -8.13
CA SER A 239 -5.90 -26.27 -7.31
C SER A 239 -6.64 -24.93 -7.16
N THR A 240 -6.43 -24.27 -6.03
CA THR A 240 -6.93 -22.91 -5.82
C THR A 240 -5.89 -21.92 -6.33
N TYR A 241 -6.30 -21.07 -7.27
CA TYR A 241 -5.47 -19.99 -7.80
C TYR A 241 -5.89 -18.68 -7.16
N LEU A 242 -4.93 -18.02 -6.53
CA LEU A 242 -5.10 -16.69 -5.98
C LEU A 242 -4.13 -15.76 -6.71
N GLY A 243 -4.59 -14.57 -7.08
CA GLY A 243 -3.75 -13.62 -7.81
C GLY A 243 -4.41 -12.29 -8.05
N GLN A 244 -3.58 -11.25 -8.05
CA GLN A 244 -3.93 -9.88 -8.40
C GLN A 244 -3.86 -9.72 -9.93
N MET A 245 -4.95 -10.04 -10.63
CA MET A 245 -5.01 -10.07 -12.09
C MET A 245 -5.17 -8.66 -12.66
N ASP A 246 -4.19 -8.20 -13.44
CA ASP A 246 -4.17 -6.84 -13.96
C ASP A 246 -5.33 -6.62 -14.94
N VAL A 247 -6.05 -5.51 -14.74
CA VAL A 247 -7.16 -5.12 -15.62
C VAL A 247 -6.63 -4.37 -16.84
N ASN A 248 -7.38 -4.47 -17.93
CA ASN A 248 -7.10 -3.77 -19.17
C ASN A 248 -7.80 -2.41 -19.18
N ALA A 249 -7.07 -1.34 -18.85
CA ALA A 249 -7.63 0.01 -18.83
C ALA A 249 -8.03 0.56 -20.23
N ALA A 250 -7.74 -0.15 -21.32
CA ALA A 250 -8.31 0.18 -22.63
C ALA A 250 -9.78 -0.28 -22.77
N SER A 251 -10.23 -1.22 -21.93
CA SER A 251 -11.59 -1.77 -21.97
C SER A 251 -12.61 -0.79 -21.39
N PRO A 252 -13.72 -0.49 -22.10
CA PRO A 252 -14.81 0.32 -21.56
C PRO A 252 -15.42 -0.24 -20.28
N LEU A 253 -15.54 -1.57 -20.17
CA LEU A 253 -16.12 -2.25 -19.01
C LEU A 253 -15.33 -2.02 -17.71
N VAL A 254 -14.01 -1.82 -17.80
CA VAL A 254 -13.18 -1.48 -16.65
C VAL A 254 -13.53 -0.09 -16.13
N TRP A 255 -13.84 0.86 -17.02
CA TRP A 255 -14.25 2.21 -16.62
C TRP A 255 -15.69 2.27 -16.10
N GLU A 256 -16.59 1.47 -16.65
CA GLU A 256 -17.94 1.28 -16.08
C GLU A 256 -17.84 0.74 -14.65
N PHE A 257 -17.00 -0.28 -14.44
CA PHE A 257 -16.70 -0.81 -13.11
C PHE A 257 -16.14 0.26 -12.15
N TYR A 258 -15.26 1.16 -12.61
CA TYR A 258 -14.78 2.27 -11.80
C TYR A 258 -15.89 3.28 -11.47
N GLU A 259 -16.79 3.60 -12.41
CA GLU A 259 -17.92 4.50 -12.13
C GLU A 259 -18.84 3.92 -11.05
N GLU A 260 -19.20 2.63 -11.15
CA GLU A 260 -20.00 1.92 -10.16
C GLU A 260 -19.30 1.86 -8.80
N THR A 261 -18.00 1.55 -8.79
CA THR A 261 -17.20 1.44 -7.57
C THR A 261 -17.12 2.78 -6.84
N LEU A 262 -16.82 3.87 -7.53
CA LEU A 262 -16.72 5.21 -6.92
C LEU A 262 -18.07 5.66 -6.33
N ALA A 263 -19.19 5.34 -7.00
CA ALA A 263 -20.53 5.61 -6.49
C ALA A 263 -20.82 4.80 -5.21
N LYS A 264 -20.41 3.52 -5.18
CA LYS A 264 -20.55 2.66 -4.00
C LYS A 264 -19.73 3.16 -2.81
N LEU A 265 -18.47 3.52 -3.04
CA LEU A 265 -17.58 4.07 -2.01
C LEU A 265 -18.10 5.39 -1.43
N LYS A 266 -18.65 6.26 -2.28
CA LYS A 266 -19.38 7.46 -1.83
C LYS A 266 -20.57 7.08 -0.94
N GLY A 267 -21.32 6.03 -1.30
CA GLY A 267 -22.42 5.48 -0.50
C GLY A 267 -22.00 5.00 0.90
N PHE A 268 -20.76 4.55 1.07
CA PHE A 268 -20.17 4.22 2.38
C PHE A 268 -19.64 5.45 3.16
N GLY A 269 -19.83 6.67 2.65
CA GLY A 269 -19.37 7.89 3.31
C GLY A 269 -17.92 8.28 2.99
N CYS A 270 -17.29 7.65 2.00
CA CYS A 270 -15.93 7.98 1.56
C CYS A 270 -15.80 9.45 1.12
N LYS A 271 -14.69 10.10 1.51
CA LYS A 271 -14.32 11.47 1.13
C LYS A 271 -12.99 11.55 0.41
N ILE A 272 -12.04 10.70 0.79
CA ILE A 272 -10.72 10.64 0.17
C ILE A 272 -10.53 9.26 -0.43
N LEU A 273 -10.20 9.21 -1.72
CA LEU A 273 -10.00 7.99 -2.45
C LEU A 273 -8.52 7.82 -2.79
N ARG A 274 -7.87 6.83 -2.18
CA ARG A 274 -6.50 6.45 -2.54
C ARG A 274 -6.54 5.65 -3.84
N LEU A 275 -5.74 6.06 -4.83
CA LEU A 275 -5.57 5.26 -6.05
C LEU A 275 -4.38 4.33 -5.85
N ASP A 276 -4.66 3.08 -5.51
CA ASP A 276 -3.62 2.07 -5.28
C ASP A 276 -2.92 1.70 -6.59
N ALA A 277 -1.58 1.60 -6.54
CA ALA A 277 -0.74 1.15 -7.65
C ALA A 277 -1.05 1.84 -8.99
N PHE A 278 -1.48 3.10 -8.97
CA PHE A 278 -2.02 3.78 -10.14
C PHE A 278 -1.00 3.90 -11.29
N ALA A 279 0.28 4.07 -10.95
CA ALA A 279 1.37 4.14 -11.92
C ALA A 279 1.50 2.89 -12.81
N TYR A 280 0.97 1.73 -12.38
CA TYR A 280 1.07 0.47 -13.13
C TYR A 280 -0.12 0.22 -14.06
N LEU A 281 -1.18 1.05 -13.98
CA LEU A 281 -2.44 0.81 -14.69
C LEU A 281 -2.27 0.86 -16.22
N HIS A 282 -1.47 1.82 -16.71
CA HIS A 282 -1.21 1.95 -18.13
C HIS A 282 -0.12 0.99 -18.59
N LYS A 283 -0.47 0.12 -19.56
CA LYS A 283 0.43 -0.85 -20.15
C LYS A 283 0.46 -0.68 -21.67
N GLU A 284 1.66 -0.63 -22.22
CA GLU A 284 1.90 -0.46 -23.66
C GLU A 284 3.19 -1.19 -24.06
N VAL A 285 3.18 -1.81 -25.25
CA VAL A 285 4.35 -2.51 -25.77
C VAL A 285 5.48 -1.51 -26.01
N GLY A 286 6.67 -1.82 -25.49
CA GLY A 286 7.87 -0.99 -25.65
C GLY A 286 8.05 0.10 -24.59
N GLU A 287 7.08 0.27 -23.71
CA GLU A 287 7.11 1.17 -22.56
C GLU A 287 7.50 0.44 -21.26
N PRO A 288 7.96 1.15 -20.21
CA PRO A 288 8.37 0.52 -18.96
C PRO A 288 7.19 -0.05 -18.15
N ASN A 289 5.97 0.39 -18.43
CA ASN A 289 4.74 0.02 -17.70
C ASN A 289 4.76 0.44 -16.23
N PHE A 290 5.44 1.57 -15.98
CA PHE A 290 5.40 2.34 -14.76
C PHE A 290 5.34 3.81 -15.14
N PHE A 291 4.21 4.45 -14.82
CA PHE A 291 3.92 5.85 -15.10
C PHE A 291 4.14 6.25 -16.58
N ASN A 292 3.74 5.39 -17.53
CA ASN A 292 3.87 5.66 -18.96
C ASN A 292 3.19 6.99 -19.32
N GLN A 293 3.85 7.82 -20.12
CA GLN A 293 3.32 9.12 -20.54
C GLN A 293 3.10 9.16 -22.05
N PRO A 294 1.99 9.77 -22.54
CA PRO A 294 0.96 10.50 -21.78
C PRO A 294 -0.16 9.63 -21.19
N GLY A 295 -0.13 8.31 -21.43
CA GLY A 295 -1.23 7.39 -21.10
C GLY A 295 -1.71 7.43 -19.64
N THR A 296 -0.79 7.46 -18.68
CA THR A 296 -1.11 7.56 -17.25
C THR A 296 -1.83 8.87 -16.92
N TRP A 297 -1.47 9.99 -17.56
CA TRP A 297 -2.16 11.26 -17.38
C TRP A 297 -3.58 11.23 -17.93
N ASN A 298 -3.79 10.58 -19.07
CA ASN A 298 -5.13 10.42 -19.64
C ASN A 298 -6.03 9.63 -18.70
N TYR A 299 -5.53 8.55 -18.11
CA TYR A 299 -6.27 7.75 -17.13
C TYR A 299 -6.52 8.52 -15.84
N LEU A 300 -5.55 9.30 -15.37
CA LEU A 300 -5.71 10.10 -14.14
C LEU A 300 -6.77 11.19 -14.31
N ASN A 301 -6.79 11.85 -15.46
CA ASN A 301 -7.82 12.83 -15.79
C ASN A 301 -9.20 12.16 -15.87
N ARG A 302 -9.30 11.00 -16.51
CA ARG A 302 -10.58 10.27 -16.63
C ARG A 302 -11.13 9.85 -15.26
N ILE A 303 -10.32 9.25 -14.40
CA ILE A 303 -10.77 8.88 -13.05
C ILE A 303 -11.07 10.12 -12.19
N SER A 304 -10.36 11.24 -12.42
CA SER A 304 -10.65 12.53 -11.77
C SER A 304 -12.05 13.04 -12.11
N GLU A 305 -12.49 12.95 -13.37
CA GLU A 305 -13.85 13.33 -13.74
C GLU A 305 -14.91 12.45 -13.05
N ILE A 306 -14.66 11.14 -12.94
CA ILE A 306 -15.55 10.23 -12.20
C ILE A 306 -15.58 10.58 -10.71
N ALA A 307 -14.44 10.89 -10.11
CA ALA A 307 -14.31 11.28 -8.71
C ALA A 307 -15.05 12.59 -8.41
N LYS A 308 -14.97 13.58 -9.31
CA LYS A 308 -15.71 14.86 -9.19
C LYS A 308 -17.22 14.64 -9.16
N LYS A 309 -17.78 13.78 -10.02
CA LYS A 309 -19.22 13.41 -9.98
C LYS A 309 -19.64 12.86 -8.61
N ASN A 310 -18.69 12.23 -7.91
CA ASN A 310 -18.90 11.59 -6.62
C ASN A 310 -18.47 12.44 -5.42
N ASN A 311 -17.95 13.66 -5.63
CA ASN A 311 -17.39 14.52 -4.57
C ASN A 311 -16.30 13.81 -3.75
N LEU A 312 -15.38 13.13 -4.44
CA LEU A 312 -14.25 12.41 -3.85
C LEU A 312 -12.95 13.15 -4.14
N LEU A 313 -12.13 13.35 -3.11
CA LEU A 313 -10.76 13.84 -3.26
C LEU A 313 -9.85 12.67 -3.66
N LEU A 314 -9.15 12.79 -4.78
CA LEU A 314 -8.18 11.77 -5.20
C LEU A 314 -6.82 11.95 -4.53
N LEU A 315 -6.25 10.84 -4.10
CA LEU A 315 -4.90 10.74 -3.58
C LEU A 315 -4.16 9.60 -4.30
N PRO A 316 -3.50 9.88 -5.43
CA PRO A 316 -2.71 8.87 -6.12
C PRO A 316 -1.55 8.38 -5.26
N GLU A 317 -1.41 7.07 -5.12
CA GLU A 317 -0.21 6.50 -4.54
C GLU A 317 0.84 6.26 -5.61
N ILE A 318 1.98 6.95 -5.47
CA ILE A 318 3.09 6.89 -6.41
C ILE A 318 4.39 6.94 -5.62
N HIS A 319 5.09 5.81 -5.56
CA HIS A 319 6.46 5.72 -5.06
C HIS A 319 7.44 5.95 -6.21
N ALA A 320 8.16 7.08 -6.16
CA ALA A 320 9.13 7.45 -7.17
C ALA A 320 10.30 8.22 -6.53
N GLU A 321 11.49 8.05 -7.09
CA GLU A 321 12.69 8.81 -6.72
C GLU A 321 12.38 10.32 -6.79
N TYR A 322 12.75 11.09 -5.77
CA TYR A 322 12.56 12.53 -5.73
C TYR A 322 13.11 13.22 -6.98
N GLY A 323 14.29 12.79 -7.45
CA GLY A 323 14.96 13.34 -8.64
C GLY A 323 14.17 13.20 -9.94
N LEU A 324 13.18 12.30 -10.02
CA LEU A 324 12.28 12.19 -11.19
C LEU A 324 11.27 13.33 -11.29
N GLY A 325 11.02 14.07 -10.20
CA GLY A 325 10.08 15.19 -10.19
C GLY A 325 8.61 14.82 -10.41
N ILE A 326 8.23 13.53 -10.35
CA ILE A 326 6.84 13.09 -10.58
C ILE A 326 5.89 13.71 -9.53
N HIS A 327 6.32 13.80 -8.27
CA HIS A 327 5.54 14.43 -7.20
C HIS A 327 5.18 15.89 -7.52
N ASP A 328 6.13 16.66 -8.06
CA ASP A 328 5.92 18.05 -8.49
C ASP A 328 4.95 18.11 -9.67
N GLN A 329 5.14 17.24 -10.67
CA GLN A 329 4.23 17.15 -11.83
C GLN A 329 2.78 16.82 -11.45
N VAL A 330 2.58 15.93 -10.47
CA VAL A 330 1.27 15.55 -9.94
C VAL A 330 0.64 16.70 -9.15
N ALA A 331 1.43 17.35 -8.28
CA ALA A 331 0.97 18.49 -7.48
C ALA A 331 0.63 19.72 -8.35
N GLN A 332 1.42 20.02 -9.38
CA GLN A 332 1.16 21.12 -10.32
C GLN A 332 -0.19 20.96 -11.03
N ARG A 333 -0.60 19.73 -11.34
CA ARG A 333 -1.92 19.38 -11.90
C ARG A 333 -3.06 19.44 -10.88
N GLY A 334 -2.77 19.77 -9.62
CA GLY A 334 -3.75 20.01 -8.57
C GLY A 334 -4.19 18.78 -7.79
N PHE A 335 -3.46 17.67 -7.91
CA PHE A 335 -3.70 16.47 -7.11
C PHE A 335 -2.98 16.56 -5.76
N CYS A 336 -3.57 15.94 -4.74
CA CYS A 336 -2.89 15.71 -3.47
C CYS A 336 -1.84 14.61 -3.66
N ILE A 337 -0.69 14.72 -2.98
CA ILE A 337 0.38 13.72 -3.02
C ILE A 337 0.61 13.13 -1.63
N TYR A 338 1.10 11.90 -1.58
CA TYR A 338 1.70 11.39 -0.36
C TYR A 338 3.07 12.04 -0.14
N ASP A 339 3.37 12.36 1.11
CA ASP A 339 4.74 12.71 1.52
C ASP A 339 5.47 11.43 1.97
N PHE A 340 5.96 10.69 0.98
CA PHE A 340 6.79 9.50 1.19
C PHE A 340 8.24 9.85 1.53
N PHE A 341 8.62 11.12 1.49
CA PHE A 341 9.96 11.57 1.84
C PHE A 341 10.10 11.79 3.35
N LEU A 342 9.07 12.32 4.01
CA LEU A 342 9.08 12.64 5.43
C LEU A 342 9.52 11.49 6.35
N PRO A 343 9.08 10.22 6.18
CA PRO A 343 9.48 9.13 7.06
C PRO A 343 11.00 8.94 7.13
N GLY A 344 11.66 8.83 5.97
CA GLY A 344 13.11 8.65 5.91
C GLY A 344 13.88 9.92 6.28
N LEU A 345 13.39 11.10 5.90
CA LEU A 345 13.97 12.38 6.33
C LEU A 345 13.92 12.57 7.85
N LEU A 346 12.86 12.13 8.53
CA LEU A 346 12.75 12.22 9.98
C LEU A 346 13.74 11.29 10.68
N ILE A 347 13.91 10.06 10.18
CA ILE A 347 14.92 9.15 10.72
C ILE A 347 16.31 9.75 10.52
N HIS A 348 16.63 10.25 9.32
CA HIS A 348 17.88 10.98 9.03
C HIS A 348 18.11 12.13 10.01
N THR A 349 17.10 12.99 10.17
CA THR A 349 17.14 14.19 11.02
C THR A 349 17.47 13.84 12.46
N LEU A 350 16.83 12.79 13.00
CA LEU A 350 17.01 12.37 14.39
C LEU A 350 18.32 11.63 14.62
N GLU A 351 18.78 10.81 13.67
CA GLU A 351 20.05 10.08 13.81
C GLU A 351 21.27 10.98 13.58
N THR A 352 21.14 12.03 12.77
CA THR A 352 22.24 12.99 12.50
C THR A 352 22.17 14.25 13.35
N SER A 353 21.07 14.45 14.10
CA SER A 353 20.79 15.69 14.84
C SER A 353 20.86 16.96 13.96
N SER A 354 20.41 16.86 12.70
CA SER A 354 20.48 17.94 11.70
C SER A 354 19.12 18.22 11.08
N ASN A 355 18.69 19.48 11.11
CA ASN A 355 17.42 19.94 10.54
C ASN A 355 17.48 20.24 9.03
N SER A 356 18.65 20.12 8.40
CA SER A 356 18.93 20.77 7.10
C SER A 356 18.01 20.25 5.99
N THR A 357 17.86 18.93 5.90
CA THR A 357 17.12 18.25 4.82
C THR A 357 15.62 18.35 5.04
N ILE A 358 15.16 18.18 6.29
CA ILE A 358 13.74 18.30 6.62
C ILE A 358 13.21 19.73 6.47
N ILE A 359 13.99 20.76 6.84
CA ILE A 359 13.60 22.16 6.63
C ILE A 359 13.58 22.49 5.14
N LYS A 360 14.55 22.00 4.35
CA LYS A 360 14.57 22.16 2.89
C LYS A 360 13.27 21.63 2.28
N TRP A 361 12.88 20.40 2.63
CA TRP A 361 11.66 19.76 2.11
C TRP A 361 10.38 20.50 2.55
N MET A 362 10.26 20.86 3.83
CA MET A 362 9.09 21.60 4.31
C MET A 362 8.95 22.97 3.64
N ASN A 363 10.06 23.68 3.40
CA ASN A 363 10.06 24.94 2.66
C ASN A 363 9.66 24.75 1.20
N GLU A 364 10.04 23.64 0.57
CA GLU A 364 9.58 23.30 -0.78
C GLU A 364 8.06 23.09 -0.82
N ILE A 365 7.50 22.30 0.09
CA ILE A 365 6.04 22.10 0.19
C ILE A 365 5.32 23.45 0.30
N VAL A 366 5.78 24.33 1.21
CA VAL A 366 5.15 25.64 1.45
C VAL A 366 5.29 26.56 0.23
N SER A 367 6.50 26.68 -0.33
CA SER A 367 6.77 27.60 -1.44
C SER A 367 6.07 27.20 -2.74
N LYS A 368 5.97 25.89 -3.02
CA LYS A 368 5.26 25.38 -4.19
C LYS A 368 3.77 25.16 -3.97
N GLY A 369 3.29 25.30 -2.72
CA GLY A 369 1.88 25.15 -2.35
C GLY A 369 1.35 23.73 -2.53
N TYR A 370 2.18 22.71 -2.27
CA TYR A 370 1.75 21.33 -2.36
C TYR A 370 0.69 21.00 -1.29
N THR A 371 -0.29 20.16 -1.64
CA THR A 371 -1.18 19.54 -0.67
C THR A 371 -0.73 18.11 -0.44
N THR A 372 -0.30 17.79 0.78
CA THR A 372 0.28 16.49 1.12
C THR A 372 -0.54 15.72 2.15
N VAL A 373 -0.50 14.39 2.07
CA VAL A 373 -0.81 13.49 3.20
C VAL A 373 0.52 12.92 3.68
N ASN A 374 0.94 13.29 4.88
CA ASN A 374 2.21 12.85 5.44
C ASN A 374 2.02 11.70 6.43
N MET A 375 3.10 10.98 6.73
CA MET A 375 3.06 9.83 7.64
C MET A 375 4.40 9.60 8.34
N LEU A 376 4.40 8.74 9.36
CA LEU A 376 5.60 8.10 9.91
C LEU A 376 5.67 6.66 9.39
N GLY A 377 4.99 5.72 10.05
CA GLY A 377 4.69 4.40 9.52
C GLY A 377 3.41 4.36 8.68
N CYS A 378 3.23 3.25 7.98
CA CYS A 378 1.98 2.84 7.33
C CYS A 378 1.96 1.31 7.18
N HIS A 379 0.96 0.77 6.47
CA HIS A 379 0.87 -0.67 6.20
C HIS A 379 2.01 -1.27 5.35
N ASP A 380 2.82 -0.42 4.69
CA ASP A 380 3.98 -0.81 3.90
C ASP A 380 5.29 -0.48 4.62
N GLY A 381 6.43 -0.83 4.03
CA GLY A 381 7.74 -0.53 4.60
C GLY A 381 8.10 0.96 4.49
N ILE A 382 9.10 1.38 5.27
CA ILE A 382 9.62 2.74 5.26
C ILE A 382 10.22 3.04 3.88
N PRO A 383 9.73 4.07 3.14
CA PRO A 383 10.24 4.40 1.83
C PRO A 383 11.67 4.94 1.91
N VAL A 384 12.56 4.39 1.09
CA VAL A 384 13.97 4.82 1.02
C VAL A 384 14.40 5.15 -0.41
N LEU A 385 13.81 4.46 -1.41
CA LEU A 385 13.97 4.80 -2.83
C LEU A 385 13.55 6.25 -3.13
N ASP A 386 12.46 6.69 -2.49
CA ASP A 386 11.81 7.97 -2.74
C ASP A 386 12.73 9.16 -2.46
N LEU A 387 13.76 9.00 -1.62
CA LEU A 387 14.71 10.07 -1.25
C LEU A 387 15.79 10.30 -2.31
N LYS A 388 15.94 9.37 -3.26
CA LYS A 388 17.06 9.31 -4.19
C LYS A 388 16.96 10.35 -5.31
N GLY A 389 18.13 10.76 -5.82
CA GLY A 389 18.24 11.51 -7.07
C GLY A 389 18.06 10.62 -8.30
N LYS A 390 18.01 11.22 -9.48
CA LYS A 390 17.86 10.47 -10.73
C LYS A 390 18.43 11.23 -11.92
N GLU A 391 18.96 10.48 -12.88
CA GLU A 391 19.31 11.02 -14.19
C GLU A 391 18.05 11.21 -15.02
N VAL A 392 17.81 12.44 -15.46
CA VAL A 392 16.67 12.87 -16.27
C VAL A 392 17.23 13.66 -17.46
N GLU A 393 16.92 13.21 -18.68
CA GLU A 393 17.34 13.87 -19.93
C GLU A 393 18.86 14.15 -20.03
N GLY A 394 19.68 13.24 -19.50
CA GLY A 394 21.15 13.35 -19.52
C GLY A 394 21.73 14.30 -18.46
N SER A 395 20.91 14.77 -17.51
CA SER A 395 21.36 15.54 -16.35
C SER A 395 20.96 14.85 -15.05
N TYR A 396 21.86 14.83 -14.07
CA TYR A 396 21.56 14.28 -12.76
C TYR A 396 20.84 15.30 -11.89
N VAL A 397 19.61 14.98 -11.50
CA VAL A 397 18.84 15.72 -10.51
C VAL A 397 19.11 15.13 -9.14
N GLU A 398 19.66 15.93 -8.22
CA GLU A 398 19.98 15.48 -6.87
C GLU A 398 18.73 15.05 -6.08
N GLY A 399 18.92 14.06 -5.21
CA GLY A 399 17.92 13.61 -4.25
C GLY A 399 17.70 14.60 -3.10
N LEU A 400 16.78 14.23 -2.20
CA LEU A 400 16.65 14.89 -0.90
C LEU A 400 17.77 14.48 0.06
N LEU A 401 18.29 13.26 -0.12
CA LEU A 401 19.48 12.73 0.52
C LEU A 401 20.45 12.20 -0.54
N LYS A 402 21.74 12.17 -0.20
CA LYS A 402 22.75 11.46 -1.00
C LYS A 402 22.62 9.96 -0.83
N ASP A 403 23.08 9.17 -1.80
CA ASP A 403 23.03 7.72 -1.76
C ASP A 403 23.72 7.16 -0.49
N GLU A 404 24.84 7.74 -0.05
CA GLU A 404 25.53 7.31 1.17
C GLU A 404 24.74 7.60 2.45
N GLU A 405 23.94 8.67 2.46
CA GLU A 405 23.08 9.00 3.59
C GLU A 405 21.87 8.06 3.65
N ILE A 406 21.33 7.68 2.50
CA ILE A 406 20.25 6.70 2.39
C ILE A 406 20.75 5.33 2.86
N ASP A 407 21.92 4.90 2.41
CA ASP A 407 22.55 3.65 2.83
C ASP A 407 22.79 3.63 4.35
N ALA A 408 23.25 4.74 4.94
CA ALA A 408 23.46 4.84 6.39
C ALA A 408 22.14 4.68 7.18
N ILE A 409 21.04 5.28 6.72
CA ILE A 409 19.72 5.11 7.36
C ILE A 409 19.23 3.68 7.23
N MET A 410 19.37 3.09 6.04
CA MET A 410 18.98 1.70 5.80
C MET A 410 19.74 0.76 6.74
N ASP A 411 21.05 0.93 6.88
CA ASP A 411 21.88 0.16 7.79
C ASP A 411 21.42 0.29 9.24
N VAL A 412 21.06 1.49 9.68
CA VAL A 412 20.52 1.73 11.03
C VAL A 412 19.21 0.95 11.22
N ILE A 413 18.28 1.02 10.29
CA ILE A 413 16.97 0.34 10.41
C ILE A 413 17.16 -1.19 10.36
N ILE A 414 18.05 -1.69 9.49
CA ILE A 414 18.37 -3.12 9.39
C ILE A 414 19.03 -3.63 10.67
N LYS A 415 19.99 -2.89 11.25
CA LYS A 415 20.61 -3.22 12.55
C LYS A 415 19.58 -3.25 13.69
N ARG A 416 18.50 -2.48 13.57
CA ARG A 416 17.34 -2.47 14.49
C ARG A 416 16.28 -3.54 14.15
N GLY A 417 16.62 -4.50 13.29
CA GLY A 417 15.78 -5.67 12.95
C GLY A 417 14.90 -5.49 11.71
N GLY A 418 15.02 -4.37 11.00
CA GLY A 418 14.29 -4.14 9.77
C GLY A 418 14.63 -5.12 8.65
N LYS A 419 13.66 -5.42 7.79
CA LYS A 419 13.79 -6.37 6.67
C LYS A 419 13.73 -5.62 5.33
N LEU A 420 14.84 -5.61 4.61
CA LEU A 420 14.96 -4.94 3.32
C LEU A 420 14.05 -5.58 2.26
N LYS A 421 13.41 -4.74 1.45
CA LYS A 421 12.71 -5.11 0.22
C LYS A 421 13.43 -4.50 -0.98
N ASN A 422 13.90 -5.34 -1.88
CA ASN A 422 14.61 -4.94 -3.10
C ASN A 422 13.67 -4.88 -4.32
N LEU A 423 14.07 -4.11 -5.33
CA LEU A 423 13.59 -4.20 -6.70
C LEU A 423 14.53 -5.10 -7.51
N PHE A 424 13.96 -5.83 -8.46
CA PHE A 424 14.69 -6.76 -9.32
C PHE A 424 14.41 -6.44 -10.79
N ASP A 425 15.36 -6.71 -11.67
CA ASP A 425 15.11 -6.75 -13.11
C ASP A 425 14.48 -8.09 -13.53
N ALA A 426 14.20 -8.23 -14.82
CA ALA A 426 13.60 -9.44 -15.38
C ALA A 426 14.47 -10.70 -15.22
N ASP A 427 15.79 -10.53 -15.11
CA ASP A 427 16.76 -11.61 -14.88
C ASP A 427 16.89 -11.94 -13.38
N GLY A 428 16.15 -11.26 -12.51
CA GLY A 428 16.17 -11.46 -11.06
C GLY A 428 17.36 -10.80 -10.37
N LYS A 429 18.12 -9.95 -11.06
CA LYS A 429 19.24 -9.20 -10.48
C LYS A 429 18.70 -7.96 -9.76
N LYS A 430 19.28 -7.66 -8.59
CA LYS A 430 18.92 -6.49 -7.78
C LYS A 430 19.16 -5.20 -8.57
N LEU A 431 18.11 -4.41 -8.78
CA LEU A 431 18.17 -3.08 -9.39
C LEU A 431 18.43 -2.00 -8.34
N SER A 432 17.60 -1.98 -7.28
CA SER A 432 17.67 -0.99 -6.22
C SER A 432 17.01 -1.51 -4.93
N TYR A 433 17.13 -0.77 -3.85
CA TYR A 433 16.27 -0.92 -2.68
C TYR A 433 14.93 -0.20 -2.92
N TYR A 434 13.86 -0.69 -2.32
CA TYR A 434 12.52 -0.08 -2.41
C TYR A 434 12.12 0.54 -1.07
N GLN A 435 11.99 -0.34 -0.07
CA GLN A 435 11.49 -0.04 1.27
C GLN A 435 12.24 -0.88 2.30
N VAL A 436 12.26 -0.43 3.56
CA VAL A 436 12.69 -1.23 4.70
C VAL A 436 11.48 -1.54 5.59
N ASN A 437 11.11 -2.82 5.72
CA ASN A 437 10.00 -3.22 6.58
C ASN A 437 10.43 -3.20 8.04
N ALA A 438 9.87 -2.29 8.82
CA ALA A 438 10.01 -2.17 10.27
C ALA A 438 8.84 -1.34 10.80
N THR A 439 8.53 -1.48 12.09
CA THR A 439 7.73 -0.46 12.79
C THR A 439 8.53 0.83 12.87
N PHE A 440 7.87 1.98 12.83
CA PHE A 440 8.57 3.27 12.93
C PHE A 440 9.25 3.42 14.30
N PHE A 441 8.63 2.89 15.35
CA PHE A 441 9.20 2.91 16.70
C PHE A 441 10.50 2.09 16.80
N SER A 442 10.52 0.84 16.32
CA SER A 442 11.76 0.06 16.27
C SER A 442 12.79 0.67 15.33
N ALA A 443 12.37 1.30 14.22
CA ALA A 443 13.28 2.03 13.33
C ALA A 443 13.98 3.21 14.02
N LEU A 444 13.37 3.82 15.04
CA LEU A 444 13.96 4.86 15.89
C LEU A 444 14.79 4.31 17.07
N GLY A 445 14.95 2.99 17.17
CA GLY A 445 15.66 2.33 18.27
C GLY A 445 14.81 2.16 19.52
N GLU A 446 13.47 2.17 19.38
CA GLU A 446 12.52 2.02 20.47
C GLU A 446 12.66 3.13 21.54
N ASP A 447 13.04 4.33 21.10
CA ASP A 447 13.19 5.52 21.92
C ASP A 447 11.90 6.36 21.89
N GLU A 448 11.22 6.43 23.03
CA GLU A 448 9.95 7.16 23.18
C GLU A 448 10.10 8.66 22.93
N LYS A 449 11.25 9.27 23.28
CA LYS A 449 11.49 10.70 23.03
C LYS A 449 11.61 10.97 21.54
N LYS A 450 12.33 10.10 20.82
CA LYS A 450 12.44 10.18 19.36
C LYS A 450 11.08 10.00 18.70
N LEU A 451 10.27 9.03 19.14
CA LEU A 451 8.93 8.80 18.57
C LEU A 451 8.02 10.01 18.81
N LEU A 452 8.00 10.56 20.02
CA LEU A 452 7.17 11.70 20.36
C LEU A 452 7.61 12.97 19.61
N LEU A 453 8.92 13.20 19.49
CA LEU A 453 9.44 14.30 18.69
C LEU A 453 9.13 14.13 17.20
N ALA A 454 9.30 12.93 16.64
CA ALA A 454 8.95 12.62 15.25
C ALA A 454 7.46 12.89 14.99
N ARG A 455 6.58 12.43 15.88
CA ARG A 455 5.13 12.72 15.81
C ARG A 455 4.87 14.23 15.86
N THR A 456 5.53 14.95 16.75
CA THR A 456 5.32 16.40 16.88
C THR A 456 5.77 17.15 15.63
N ILE A 457 6.93 16.82 15.07
CA ILE A 457 7.40 17.41 13.81
C ILE A 457 6.43 17.06 12.67
N GLN A 458 5.94 15.82 12.60
CA GLN A 458 4.94 15.41 11.60
C GLN A 458 3.65 16.24 11.71
N LEU A 459 3.12 16.44 12.92
CA LEU A 459 1.90 17.22 13.14
C LEU A 459 2.10 18.71 12.78
N PHE A 460 3.31 19.25 12.95
CA PHE A 460 3.67 20.62 12.58
C PHE A 460 4.10 20.77 11.10
N ALA A 461 4.40 19.68 10.41
CA ALA A 461 4.68 19.70 8.98
C ALA A 461 3.44 20.11 8.18
N PRO A 462 3.61 20.76 7.02
CA PRO A 462 2.48 21.10 6.16
C PRO A 462 1.84 19.81 5.61
N GLY A 463 0.51 19.78 5.56
CA GLY A 463 -0.27 18.63 5.08
C GLY A 463 -1.25 18.05 6.10
N ILE A 464 -1.89 16.96 5.70
CA ILE A 464 -2.80 16.13 6.50
C ILE A 464 -1.97 15.02 7.16
N PRO A 465 -1.81 15.01 8.49
CA PRO A 465 -1.04 13.98 9.16
C PRO A 465 -1.80 12.68 9.28
N GLN A 466 -1.25 11.62 8.70
CA GLN A 466 -1.73 10.25 8.85
C GLN A 466 -0.96 9.53 9.96
N VAL A 467 -1.69 8.93 10.89
CA VAL A 467 -1.18 8.21 12.06
C VAL A 467 -1.44 6.72 11.87
N TRP A 468 -0.39 5.93 11.75
CA TRP A 468 -0.50 4.47 11.75
C TRP A 468 -0.87 3.98 13.16
N TYR A 469 -1.86 3.08 13.25
CA TYR A 469 -2.35 2.60 14.55
C TYR A 469 -1.22 2.02 15.39
N LEU A 470 -0.28 1.30 14.79
CA LEU A 470 0.78 0.64 15.55
C LEU A 470 1.78 1.65 16.12
N ASP A 471 2.07 2.73 15.39
CA ASP A 471 2.94 3.82 15.88
C ASP A 471 2.26 4.59 17.03
N LEU A 472 0.94 4.77 16.98
CA LEU A 472 0.18 5.42 18.07
C LEU A 472 0.39 4.68 19.41
N PHE A 473 0.53 3.36 19.33
CA PHE A 473 0.72 2.47 20.47
C PHE A 473 2.18 2.08 20.72
N ALA A 474 3.15 2.77 20.09
CA ALA A 474 4.58 2.46 20.19
C ALA A 474 4.88 0.96 19.94
N GLY A 475 4.20 0.37 18.97
CA GLY A 475 4.35 -1.04 18.64
C GLY A 475 5.74 -1.33 18.07
N LYS A 476 6.27 -2.50 18.44
CA LYS A 476 7.60 -2.98 18.06
C LYS A 476 7.50 -3.97 16.90
N ASN A 477 8.65 -4.25 16.27
CA ASN A 477 8.76 -5.27 15.23
C ASN A 477 8.20 -6.63 15.68
N ASP A 478 7.32 -7.20 14.85
CA ASP A 478 6.68 -8.50 15.09
C ASP A 478 7.39 -9.61 14.33
N TYR A 479 8.45 -10.15 14.93
CA TYR A 479 9.26 -11.21 14.33
C TYR A 479 8.48 -12.52 14.17
N LEU A 480 7.56 -12.82 15.11
CA LEU A 480 6.74 -14.03 15.04
C LEU A 480 5.75 -13.98 13.87
N ALA A 481 5.16 -12.80 13.62
CA ALA A 481 4.29 -12.62 12.44
C ALA A 481 5.06 -12.80 11.12
N VAL A 482 6.29 -12.30 11.04
CA VAL A 482 7.17 -12.52 9.87
C VAL A 482 7.49 -14.00 9.67
N GLU A 483 7.88 -14.71 10.73
CA GLU A 483 8.18 -16.14 10.68
C GLU A 483 6.97 -16.95 10.22
N LYS A 484 5.78 -16.63 10.74
CA LYS A 484 4.52 -17.29 10.35
C LYS A 484 4.14 -17.03 8.90
N ALA A 485 4.36 -15.81 8.40
CA ALA A 485 4.00 -15.41 7.04
C ALA A 485 5.00 -15.90 5.97
N GLY A 486 6.20 -16.33 6.37
CA GLY A 486 7.20 -16.90 5.47
C GLY A 486 7.92 -15.86 4.59
N SER A 487 8.55 -16.34 3.52
CA SER A 487 9.51 -15.56 2.70
C SER A 487 8.94 -14.32 2.00
N GLY A 488 7.62 -14.26 1.79
CA GLY A 488 6.92 -13.10 1.21
C GLY A 488 6.32 -12.13 2.24
N GLY A 489 6.36 -12.48 3.53
CA GLY A 489 5.56 -11.88 4.60
C GLY A 489 6.25 -10.77 5.41
N HIS A 490 7.38 -10.22 4.94
CA HIS A 490 8.15 -9.25 5.73
C HIS A 490 7.36 -8.00 6.16
N LYS A 491 6.28 -7.63 5.46
CA LYS A 491 5.41 -6.51 5.84
C LYS A 491 4.67 -6.76 7.17
N GLU A 492 4.43 -8.02 7.54
CA GLU A 492 3.72 -8.35 8.78
C GLU A 492 4.49 -7.91 10.05
N ILE A 493 5.79 -7.61 9.93
CA ILE A 493 6.61 -7.02 11.01
C ILE A 493 6.00 -5.73 11.59
N ASN A 494 5.19 -5.02 10.80
CA ASN A 494 4.59 -3.73 11.13
C ASN A 494 3.05 -3.77 11.10
N ARG A 495 2.44 -4.95 11.23
CA ARG A 495 0.97 -5.13 11.10
C ARG A 495 0.36 -5.99 12.22
N THR A 496 0.96 -5.93 13.41
CA THR A 496 0.49 -6.66 14.60
C THR A 496 -0.94 -6.30 14.97
N ASN A 497 -1.84 -7.27 15.03
CA ASN A 497 -3.18 -7.06 15.58
C ASN A 497 -3.10 -6.92 17.11
N LEU A 498 -3.76 -5.91 17.67
CA LEU A 498 -3.75 -5.59 19.09
C LEU A 498 -5.07 -6.01 19.74
N SER A 499 -5.03 -6.87 20.76
CA SER A 499 -6.22 -7.20 21.53
C SER A 499 -6.71 -6.00 22.35
N LEU A 500 -8.01 -5.95 22.66
CA LEU A 500 -8.59 -4.88 23.49
C LEU A 500 -7.92 -4.80 24.89
N GLU A 501 -7.59 -5.95 25.49
CA GLU A 501 -6.85 -6.01 26.76
C GLU A 501 -5.46 -5.36 26.64
N LYS A 502 -4.73 -5.63 25.55
CA LYS A 502 -3.43 -5.02 25.30
C LYS A 502 -3.57 -3.50 25.12
N ILE A 503 -4.62 -3.06 24.43
CA ILE A 503 -4.92 -1.63 24.25
C ILE A 503 -5.17 -0.94 25.59
N ASP A 504 -5.94 -1.54 26.49
CA ASP A 504 -6.22 -0.97 27.82
C ASP A 504 -4.92 -0.71 28.61
N ASN A 505 -3.95 -1.63 28.52
CA ASN A 505 -2.64 -1.46 29.12
C ASN A 505 -1.82 -0.36 28.43
N LEU A 506 -1.82 -0.32 27.10
CA LEU A 506 -1.05 0.65 26.31
C LEU A 506 -1.56 2.09 26.48
N LEU A 507 -2.87 2.29 26.65
CA LEU A 507 -3.46 3.61 26.89
C LEU A 507 -2.98 4.25 28.20
N ASN A 508 -2.44 3.46 29.13
CA ASN A 508 -1.89 3.97 30.37
C ASN A 508 -0.45 4.48 30.24
N GLN A 509 0.24 4.17 29.13
CA GLN A 509 1.63 4.61 28.90
C GLN A 509 1.71 6.08 28.51
N ASP A 510 2.72 6.77 29.03
CA ASP A 510 2.90 8.20 28.81
C ASP A 510 3.13 8.54 27.33
N ILE A 511 3.88 7.71 26.59
CA ILE A 511 4.07 7.88 25.15
C ILE A 511 2.75 7.91 24.37
N VAL A 512 1.79 7.03 24.70
CA VAL A 512 0.48 6.97 24.03
C VAL A 512 -0.37 8.19 24.42
N LYS A 513 -0.44 8.51 25.72
CA LYS A 513 -1.18 9.68 26.21
C LYS A 513 -0.66 10.99 25.60
N ASN A 514 0.65 11.14 25.51
CA ASN A 514 1.30 12.32 24.97
C ASN A 514 1.09 12.44 23.45
N GLN A 515 1.16 11.33 22.71
CA GLN A 515 0.77 11.33 21.28
C GLN A 515 -0.69 11.74 21.09
N LEU A 516 -1.64 11.15 21.83
CA LEU A 516 -3.05 11.49 21.74
C LEU A 516 -3.31 12.97 22.04
N LYS A 517 -2.66 13.52 23.08
CA LYS A 517 -2.78 14.94 23.45
C LYS A 517 -2.29 15.88 22.33
N LEU A 518 -1.16 15.55 21.70
CA LEU A 518 -0.63 16.34 20.58
C LEU A 518 -1.49 16.20 19.32
N ILE A 519 -2.04 15.01 19.07
CA ILE A 519 -2.97 14.73 17.97
C ILE A 519 -4.26 15.54 18.15
N GLU A 520 -4.87 15.51 19.34
CA GLU A 520 -6.04 16.33 19.67
C GLU A 520 -5.74 17.81 19.46
N PHE A 521 -4.59 18.30 19.97
CA PHE A 521 -4.17 19.69 19.76
C PHE A 521 -4.04 20.04 18.27
N ARG A 522 -3.43 19.18 17.46
CA ARG A 522 -3.29 19.37 16.00
C ARG A 522 -4.65 19.39 15.29
N ASN A 523 -5.60 18.57 15.75
CA ASN A 523 -6.91 18.43 15.13
C ASN A 523 -7.87 19.56 15.53
N THR A 524 -7.70 20.17 16.71
CA THR A 524 -8.62 21.18 17.25
C THR A 524 -8.12 22.62 17.18
N SER A 525 -6.80 22.85 17.14
CA SER A 525 -6.24 24.20 17.13
C SER A 525 -6.47 24.90 15.79
N GLU A 526 -7.14 26.05 15.84
CA GLU A 526 -7.37 26.90 14.67
C GLU A 526 -6.07 27.46 14.07
N ALA A 527 -4.94 27.45 14.78
CA ALA A 527 -3.65 27.93 14.27
C ALA A 527 -3.22 27.18 12.99
N PHE A 528 -3.50 25.87 12.92
CA PHE A 528 -3.18 25.04 11.75
C PHE A 528 -4.13 25.28 10.56
N LEU A 529 -5.11 26.19 10.69
CA LEU A 529 -5.92 26.63 9.56
C LEU A 529 -5.24 27.70 8.72
N GLY A 530 -4.22 28.36 9.25
CA GLY A 530 -3.56 29.50 8.61
C GLY A 530 -2.22 29.14 7.97
N THR A 531 -1.22 30.00 8.19
CA THR A 531 0.07 29.94 7.49
C THR A 531 1.16 29.37 8.38
N MET A 532 2.01 28.53 7.79
CA MET A 532 3.22 28.01 8.41
C MET A 532 4.44 28.85 8.02
N LYS A 533 5.35 29.05 8.97
CA LYS A 533 6.71 29.55 8.75
C LYS A 533 7.71 28.73 9.56
N ILE A 534 8.90 28.57 9.01
CA ILE A 534 10.05 27.97 9.70
C ILE A 534 10.97 29.13 10.08
N ASN A 535 11.17 29.34 11.37
CA ASN A 535 12.05 30.40 11.86
C ASN A 535 13.51 29.95 11.75
N PRO A 536 14.46 30.86 11.51
CA PRO A 536 15.89 30.53 11.56
C PRO A 536 16.29 29.94 12.92
N SER A 537 16.96 28.80 12.91
CA SER A 537 17.46 28.11 14.10
C SER A 537 18.82 27.45 13.81
N PRO A 538 19.62 27.13 14.86
CA PRO A 538 20.80 26.29 14.70
C PRO A 538 20.48 24.96 14.03
N ILE A 539 21.46 24.35 13.36
CA ILE A 539 21.28 23.07 12.64
C ILE A 539 20.72 21.94 13.51
N SER A 540 21.00 21.98 14.82
CA SER A 540 20.52 20.99 15.79
C SER A 540 19.19 21.33 16.44
N GLU A 541 18.47 22.33 15.93
CA GLU A 541 17.21 22.81 16.51
C GLU A 541 16.15 23.05 15.44
N ILE A 542 14.88 22.87 15.78
CA ILE A 542 13.74 23.14 14.88
C ILE A 542 12.86 24.21 15.52
N ASP A 543 12.46 25.21 14.75
CA ASP A 543 11.49 26.24 15.15
C ASP A 543 10.42 26.42 14.07
N ILE A 544 9.27 25.76 14.25
CA ILE A 544 8.14 25.81 13.33
C ILE A 544 7.00 26.60 13.97
N PHE A 545 6.45 27.56 13.24
CA PHE A 545 5.37 28.41 13.72
C PHE A 545 4.18 28.40 12.75
N TRP A 546 2.99 28.20 13.30
CA TRP A 546 1.70 28.32 12.63
C TRP A 546 0.91 29.47 13.22
N GLU A 547 0.27 30.27 12.37
CA GLU A 547 -0.65 31.32 12.79
C GLU A 547 -1.90 31.38 11.94
N HIS A 548 -3.03 31.61 12.61
CA HIS A 548 -4.30 31.91 11.98
C HIS A 548 -5.03 32.93 12.84
N THR A 549 -5.27 34.11 12.28
CA THR A 549 -5.87 35.26 12.97
C THR A 549 -5.12 35.61 14.26
N THR A 550 -5.71 35.37 15.44
CA THR A 550 -5.10 35.60 16.75
C THR A 550 -4.50 34.34 17.36
N ASN A 551 -4.80 33.15 16.82
CA ASN A 551 -4.32 31.87 17.32
C ASN A 551 -2.94 31.54 16.74
N PHE A 552 -2.07 30.91 17.54
CA PHE A 552 -0.79 30.40 17.06
C PHE A 552 -0.43 29.06 17.68
N ALA A 553 0.45 28.32 17.02
CA ALA A 553 1.12 27.14 17.55
C ALA A 553 2.60 27.18 17.13
N ARG A 554 3.52 26.98 18.06
CA ARG A 554 4.97 27.02 17.82
C ARG A 554 5.63 25.78 18.42
N LEU A 555 6.37 25.05 17.60
CA LEU A 555 7.26 23.98 18.03
C LEU A 555 8.68 24.52 18.11
N LYS A 556 9.32 24.40 19.27
CA LYS A 556 10.78 24.54 19.44
C LYS A 556 11.35 23.21 19.90
N ALA A 557 12.25 22.61 19.15
CA ALA A 557 12.83 21.31 19.47
C ALA A 557 14.35 21.32 19.40
N ASN A 558 15.00 20.55 20.27
CA ASN A 558 16.43 20.27 20.22
C ASN A 558 16.65 18.82 19.75
N LEU A 559 17.31 18.66 18.60
CA LEU A 559 17.50 17.36 17.95
C LEU A 559 18.54 16.47 18.67
N LYS A 560 19.46 17.06 19.45
CA LYS A 560 20.48 16.30 20.19
C LYS A 560 19.88 15.64 21.44
N THR A 561 19.03 16.36 22.16
CA THR A 561 18.40 15.86 23.40
C THR A 561 17.02 15.25 23.16
N CYS A 562 16.46 15.45 21.97
CA CYS A 562 15.06 15.16 21.61
C CYS A 562 14.01 15.86 22.49
N SER A 563 14.40 16.89 23.26
CA SER A 563 13.47 17.67 24.08
C SER A 563 12.80 18.76 23.26
N PHE A 564 11.55 19.08 23.55
CA PHE A 564 10.83 20.12 22.81
C PHE A 564 9.73 20.79 23.63
N VAL A 565 9.35 21.99 23.17
CA VAL A 565 8.25 22.77 23.71
C VAL A 565 7.29 23.13 22.59
N VAL A 566 6.00 22.91 22.81
CA VAL A 566 4.91 23.41 21.98
C VAL A 566 4.25 24.57 22.71
N GLU A 567 4.43 25.79 22.23
CA GLU A 567 3.77 27.00 22.71
C GLU A 567 2.54 27.27 21.85
N TYR A 568 1.42 27.70 22.44
CA TYR A 568 0.23 28.00 21.65
C TYR A 568 -0.63 29.11 22.25
N ARG A 569 -1.49 29.68 21.41
CA ARG A 569 -2.61 30.54 21.81
C ARG A 569 -3.88 30.05 21.15
N ASN A 570 -4.90 29.83 21.98
CA ASN A 570 -6.27 29.54 21.56
C ASN A 570 -7.22 30.65 22.08
N LYS A 571 -8.54 30.45 21.93
CA LYS A 571 -9.56 31.39 22.45
C LYS A 571 -9.56 31.54 23.97
N GLU A 572 -9.06 30.54 24.70
CA GLU A 572 -9.04 30.49 26.17
C GLU A 572 -7.76 31.12 26.77
N GLY A 573 -6.71 31.30 25.96
CA GLY A 573 -5.48 31.95 26.37
C GLY A 573 -4.23 31.35 25.74
N THR A 574 -3.09 31.54 26.39
CA THR A 574 -1.80 30.96 26.00
C THR A 574 -1.46 29.77 26.86
N GLY A 575 -0.89 28.71 26.28
CA GLY A 575 -0.44 27.53 27.00
C GLY A 575 0.82 26.94 26.39
N SER A 576 1.36 25.91 27.04
CA SER A 576 2.48 25.14 26.52
C SER A 576 2.44 23.67 26.91
N PHE A 577 3.10 22.84 26.10
CA PHE A 577 3.47 21.47 26.42
C PHE A 577 5.00 21.36 26.37
N SER A 578 5.61 20.71 27.36
CA SER A 578 7.06 20.51 27.44
C SER A 578 7.35 19.04 27.66
N TYR A 579 8.29 18.49 26.88
CA TYR A 579 8.65 17.07 26.87
C TYR A 579 10.16 16.86 26.83
#